data_AF-A0A2K4WXF1-F1
#
_entry.id   AF-A0A2K4WXF1-F1
#
_cell.length_a   1.000
_cell.length_b   1.000
_cell.length_c   1.000
_cell.angle_alpha   90.00
_cell.angle_beta   90.00
_cell.angle_gamma   90.00
#
_symmetry.space_group_name_H-M   'P 1'
#
loop_
_entity.id
_entity.type
_entity.pdbx_description
1 polymer ?
#
loop_
_entity_poly.entity_id
_entity_poly.type
_entity_poly.pdbx_seq_one_letter_code
_entity_poly.pdbx_strand_id
1 'polypeptide(L)'
;MLTTPTDKIDQTEEELTSCIHDLFLNKEYVEWRRALRAFSTGEWHLLTASLAKKHVPTEAFLEFGQEIYPNLVFSYIEAPDHAESQMLMVQFTVPGSMWQCLVWHCPERN
;
A
#
# COMPACT_ATOMS: atom_id res chain seq x y z
N MET A 1 15.44 2.97 28.48
CA MET A 1 15.58 4.18 27.64
C MET A 1 14.17 4.63 27.30
N LEU A 2 13.82 5.89 27.56
CA LEU A 2 12.48 6.43 27.23
C LEU A 2 12.50 6.84 25.76
N THR A 3 11.70 6.20 24.92
CA THR A 3 11.51 6.62 23.53
C THR A 3 10.75 7.94 23.49
N THR A 4 11.25 8.89 22.72
CA THR A 4 10.55 10.16 22.53
C THR A 4 9.34 9.95 21.62
N PRO A 5 8.32 10.83 21.67
CA PRO A 5 7.15 10.70 20.79
C PRO A 5 7.51 10.64 19.31
N THR A 6 8.56 11.36 18.89
CA THR A 6 9.07 11.34 17.51
C THR A 6 9.62 9.97 17.14
N ASP A 7 10.43 9.34 18.01
CA ASP A 7 11.00 8.01 17.75
C ASP A 7 9.91 6.94 17.53
N LYS A 8 8.76 7.07 18.19
CA LYS A 8 7.63 6.15 18.02
C LYS A 8 6.91 6.33 16.69
N ILE A 9 6.76 7.57 16.23
CA ILE A 9 6.16 7.89 14.93
C ILE A 9 7.05 7.34 13.83
N ASP A 10 8.34 7.64 13.88
CA ASP A 10 9.32 7.18 12.89
C ASP A 10 9.35 5.64 12.81
N GLN A 11 9.34 4.95 13.96
CA GLN A 11 9.25 3.49 14.01
C GLN A 11 7.96 2.96 13.36
N THR A 12 6.83 3.60 13.63
CA THR A 12 5.53 3.21 13.07
C THR A 12 5.51 3.37 11.54
N GLU A 13 6.12 4.44 11.02
CA GLU A 13 6.25 4.69 9.59
C GLU A 13 7.16 3.67 8.88
N GLU A 14 8.26 3.26 9.52
CA GLU A 14 9.15 2.20 9.02
C GLU A 14 8.44 0.83 8.99
N GLU A 15 7.72 0.50 10.05
CA GLU A 15 6.92 -0.74 10.15
C GLU A 15 5.80 -0.75 9.09
N LEU A 16 5.11 0.37 8.90
CA LEU A 16 4.07 0.51 7.89
C LEU A 16 4.64 0.37 6.47
N THR A 17 5.79 0.99 6.20
CA THR A 17 6.50 0.87 4.92
C THR A 17 6.88 -0.58 4.63
N SER A 18 7.38 -1.29 5.65
CA SER A 18 7.70 -2.71 5.54
C SER A 18 6.45 -3.54 5.23
N CYS A 19 5.34 -3.28 5.91
CA CYS A 19 4.06 -3.94 5.67
C CYS A 19 3.54 -3.70 4.23
N ILE A 20 3.69 -2.48 3.70
CA ILE A 20 3.37 -2.20 2.29
C ILE A 20 4.26 -2.99 1.34
N HIS A 21 5.57 -3.11 1.60
CA HIS A 21 6.45 -3.91 0.76
C HIS A 21 6.06 -5.40 0.77
N ASP A 22 5.61 -5.93 1.90
CA ASP A 22 5.13 -7.31 1.99
C ASP A 22 3.92 -7.57 1.07
N LEU A 23 3.08 -6.56 0.81
CA LEU A 23 2.02 -6.64 -0.20
C LEU A 23 2.55 -6.96 -1.59
N PHE A 24 3.81 -6.64 -1.89
CA PHE A 24 4.47 -6.88 -3.19
C PHE A 24 5.41 -8.07 -3.21
N LEU A 25 5.75 -8.63 -2.04
CA LEU A 25 6.60 -9.82 -1.91
C LEU A 25 5.78 -11.09 -1.69
N ASN A 26 4.74 -11.04 -0.86
CA ASN A 26 4.03 -12.24 -0.44
C ASN A 26 3.06 -12.75 -1.50
N LYS A 27 2.93 -14.07 -1.62
CA LYS A 27 2.08 -14.71 -2.65
C LYS A 27 0.58 -14.53 -2.40
N GLU A 28 0.18 -14.34 -1.14
CA GLU A 28 -1.22 -14.16 -0.75
C GLU A 28 -1.87 -12.92 -1.39
N TYR A 29 -1.08 -11.90 -1.72
CA TYR A 29 -1.56 -10.65 -2.33
C TYR A 29 -1.50 -10.64 -3.86
N VAL A 30 -1.05 -11.71 -4.52
CA VAL A 30 -0.87 -11.76 -5.99
C VAL A 30 -2.16 -11.40 -6.73
N GLU A 31 -3.29 -11.92 -6.28
CA GLU A 31 -4.59 -11.66 -6.93
C GLU A 31 -5.04 -10.20 -6.79
N TRP A 32 -4.70 -9.57 -5.66
CA TRP A 32 -4.92 -8.13 -5.50
C TRP A 32 -3.99 -7.32 -6.41
N ARG A 33 -2.70 -7.67 -6.48
CA ARG A 33 -1.70 -7.00 -7.34
C ARG A 33 -2.06 -7.06 -8.82
N ARG A 34 -2.48 -8.23 -9.31
CA ARG A 34 -2.93 -8.42 -10.69
C ARG A 34 -4.19 -7.59 -11.01
N ALA A 35 -5.03 -7.37 -10.00
CA ALA A 35 -6.25 -6.59 -10.15
C ALA A 35 -6.05 -5.07 -10.00
N LEU A 36 -4.82 -4.56 -9.82
CA LEU A 36 -4.58 -3.12 -9.69
C LEU A 36 -5.15 -2.30 -10.86
N ARG A 37 -5.10 -2.84 -12.09
CA ARG A 37 -5.66 -2.19 -13.28
C ARG A 37 -7.20 -2.17 -13.34
N ALA A 38 -7.88 -2.88 -12.44
CA ALA A 38 -9.34 -2.85 -12.35
C ALA A 38 -9.86 -1.66 -11.54
N PHE A 39 -8.98 -0.92 -10.86
CA PHE A 39 -9.32 0.30 -10.15
C PHE A 39 -9.22 1.51 -11.09
N SER A 40 -9.87 2.62 -10.75
CA SER A 40 -9.72 3.87 -11.49
C SER A 40 -8.32 4.45 -11.29
N THR A 41 -7.57 4.64 -12.38
CA THR A 41 -6.27 5.33 -12.39
C THR A 41 -6.39 6.74 -11.80
N GLY A 42 -5.46 7.12 -10.91
CA GLY A 42 -5.38 8.46 -10.31
C GLY A 42 -6.43 8.76 -9.23
N GLU A 43 -7.35 7.84 -8.94
CA GLU A 43 -8.26 7.95 -7.80
C GLU A 43 -7.69 7.25 -6.56
N TRP A 44 -8.12 7.69 -5.38
CA TRP A 44 -7.74 7.09 -4.10
C TRP A 44 -8.75 6.02 -3.68
N HIS A 45 -8.25 4.86 -3.30
CA HIS A 45 -9.04 3.69 -2.89
C HIS A 45 -8.61 3.25 -1.48
N LEU A 46 -9.57 2.86 -0.64
CA LEU A 46 -9.27 2.28 0.67
C LEU A 46 -8.57 0.91 0.49
N LEU A 47 -7.36 0.79 1.03
CA LEU A 47 -6.54 -0.40 0.86
C LEU A 47 -7.19 -1.62 1.52
N THR A 48 -7.53 -1.51 2.80
CA THR A 48 -8.12 -2.60 3.59
C THR A 48 -9.44 -3.10 2.99
N ALA A 49 -10.29 -2.19 2.50
CA ALA A 49 -11.51 -2.55 1.78
C ALA A 49 -11.22 -3.27 0.45
N SER A 50 -10.18 -2.86 -0.28
CA SER A 50 -9.78 -3.49 -1.54
C SER A 50 -9.19 -4.91 -1.34
N LEU A 51 -8.44 -5.11 -0.26
CA LEU A 51 -7.89 -6.40 0.15
C LEU A 51 -9.02 -7.36 0.59
N ALA A 52 -9.94 -6.88 1.43
CA ALA A 52 -11.09 -7.67 1.87
C ALA A 52 -11.96 -8.15 0.70
N LYS A 53 -12.18 -7.32 -0.33
CA LYS A 53 -12.90 -7.71 -1.56
C LYS A 53 -12.24 -8.85 -2.33
N LYS A 54 -10.93 -9.03 -2.17
CA LYS A 54 -10.14 -10.11 -2.80
C LYS A 54 -9.92 -11.30 -1.87
N HIS A 55 -10.53 -11.28 -0.67
CA HIS A 55 -10.35 -12.30 0.36
C HIS A 55 -8.88 -12.54 0.73
N VAL A 56 -8.06 -11.48 0.69
CA VAL A 56 -6.66 -11.55 1.12
C VAL A 56 -6.51 -11.03 2.56
N PRO A 57 -5.48 -11.49 3.31
CA PRO A 57 -5.29 -11.11 4.71
C PRO A 57 -5.21 -9.60 4.94
N THR A 58 -5.75 -9.15 6.07
CA THR A 58 -5.70 -7.74 6.51
C THR A 58 -5.27 -7.57 7.96
N GLU A 59 -4.96 -8.68 8.63
CA GLU A 59 -4.68 -8.78 10.06
C GLU A 59 -3.44 -7.97 10.43
N ALA A 60 -2.40 -8.00 9.59
CA ALA A 60 -1.18 -7.21 9.79
C ALA A 60 -1.47 -5.70 9.87
N PHE A 61 -2.51 -5.21 9.17
CA PHE A 61 -2.85 -3.79 9.21
C PHE A 61 -3.57 -3.38 10.49
N LEU A 62 -4.21 -4.31 11.21
CA LEU A 62 -4.93 -4.02 12.45
C LEU A 62 -3.99 -3.54 13.57
N GLU A 63 -2.73 -3.98 13.53
CA GLU A 63 -1.72 -3.65 14.54
C GLU A 63 -1.36 -2.15 14.56
N PHE A 64 -1.57 -1.44 13.44
CA PHE A 64 -1.35 0.02 13.32
C PHE A 64 -2.48 0.86 13.94
N GLY A 65 -3.51 0.23 14.50
CA GLY A 65 -4.56 0.91 15.26
C GLY A 65 -5.54 1.72 14.42
N GLN A 66 -6.45 2.42 15.10
CA GLN A 66 -7.62 3.07 14.51
C GLN A 66 -7.30 4.32 13.69
N GLU A 67 -6.09 4.86 13.79
CA GLU A 67 -5.68 6.04 13.03
C GLU A 67 -5.22 5.66 11.62
N ILE A 68 -4.52 4.52 11.48
CA ILE A 68 -3.93 4.08 10.20
C ILE A 68 -4.85 3.07 9.51
N TYR A 69 -5.29 2.02 10.21
CA TYR A 69 -6.00 0.89 9.61
C TYR A 69 -7.22 1.28 8.73
N PRO A 70 -8.18 2.10 9.21
CA PRO A 70 -9.36 2.44 8.41
C PRO A 70 -9.07 3.53 7.37
N ASN A 71 -7.93 4.21 7.45
CA ASN A 71 -7.61 5.40 6.66
C ASN A 71 -6.53 5.14 5.60
N LEU A 72 -5.89 3.98 5.61
CA LEU A 72 -4.86 3.62 4.64
C LEU A 72 -5.45 3.52 3.23
N VAL A 73 -4.99 4.40 2.35
CA VAL A 73 -5.45 4.49 0.96
C VAL A 73 -4.30 4.24 0.00
N PHE A 74 -4.66 3.82 -1.21
CA PHE A 74 -3.73 3.74 -2.32
C PHE A 74 -4.31 4.38 -3.58
N SER A 75 -3.42 4.85 -4.45
CA SER A 75 -3.73 5.21 -5.83
C SER A 75 -2.69 4.59 -6.74
N TYR A 76 -2.99 4.45 -8.02
CA TYR A 76 -1.97 4.09 -8.99
C TYR A 76 -2.06 4.95 -10.24
N ILE A 77 -0.91 5.15 -10.87
CA ILE A 77 -0.80 5.70 -12.22
C ILE A 77 0.08 4.82 -13.09
N GLU A 78 -0.09 4.91 -14.40
CA GLU A 78 0.80 4.29 -15.36
C GLU A 78 2.13 5.04 -15.39
N ALA A 79 3.25 4.31 -15.51
CA ALA A 79 4.54 4.92 -15.74
C ALA A 79 4.55 5.71 -17.07
N PRO A 80 5.38 6.76 -17.21
CA PRO A 80 5.49 7.48 -18.48
C PRO A 80 5.84 6.60 -19.68
N ASP A 81 6.56 5.49 -19.45
CA ASP A 81 6.98 4.50 -20.44
C ASP A 81 6.13 3.21 -20.40
N HIS A 82 4.91 3.26 -19.84
CA HIS A 82 4.09 2.06 -19.58
C HIS A 82 3.81 1.21 -20.82
N ALA A 83 3.72 1.81 -22.00
CA ALA A 83 3.58 1.08 -23.26
C ALA A 83 4.69 0.02 -23.47
N GLU A 84 5.89 0.28 -22.94
CA GLU A 84 7.05 -0.60 -23.03
C GLU A 84 7.29 -1.37 -21.72
N SER A 85 7.21 -0.68 -20.58
CA SER A 85 7.58 -1.22 -19.26
C SER A 85 6.44 -2.01 -18.60
N GLN A 86 5.19 -1.70 -18.95
CA GLN A 86 3.97 -2.15 -18.27
C GLN A 86 3.94 -1.84 -16.76
N MET A 87 4.78 -0.89 -16.32
CA MET A 87 4.97 -0.54 -14.91
C MET A 87 3.89 0.42 -14.43
N LEU A 88 3.39 0.17 -13.23
CA LEU A 88 2.51 1.06 -12.49
C LEU A 88 3.30 1.68 -11.34
N MET A 89 3.07 2.96 -11.08
CA MET A 89 3.45 3.58 -9.81
C MET A 89 2.26 3.49 -8.86
N VAL A 90 2.39 2.71 -7.80
CA VAL A 90 1.39 2.61 -6.74
C VAL A 90 1.83 3.49 -5.58
N GLN A 91 0.95 4.36 -5.14
CA GLN A 91 1.19 5.31 -4.06
C GLN A 91 0.29 4.96 -2.89
N PHE A 92 0.84 5.01 -1.68
CA PHE A 92 0.13 4.76 -0.44
C PHE A 92 0.28 5.96 0.48
N THR A 93 -0.79 6.28 1.21
CA THR A 93 -0.75 7.32 2.25
C THR A 93 -1.85 7.10 3.28
N VAL A 94 -1.76 7.83 4.38
CA VAL A 94 -2.83 7.98 5.38
C VAL A 94 -3.27 9.45 5.34
N PRO A 95 -4.54 9.77 5.02
CA PRO A 95 -5.02 11.15 4.98
C PRO A 95 -4.73 11.90 6.29
N GLY A 96 -4.13 13.08 6.18
CA GLY A 96 -3.74 13.89 7.34
C GLY A 96 -2.38 13.51 7.95
N SER A 97 -1.72 12.46 7.44
CA SER A 97 -0.33 12.11 7.79
C SER A 97 0.67 12.70 6.78
N MET A 98 1.93 12.78 7.19
CA MET A 98 3.08 13.05 6.31
C MET A 98 3.63 11.79 5.65
N TRP A 99 3.23 10.61 6.12
CA TRP A 99 3.70 9.34 5.58
C TRP A 99 3.19 9.10 4.15
N GLN A 100 4.12 8.72 3.28
CA GLN A 100 3.87 8.30 1.91
C GLN A 100 4.81 7.16 1.53
N CYS A 101 4.30 6.18 0.80
CA CYS A 101 5.10 5.09 0.26
C CYS A 101 4.80 4.91 -1.24
N LEU A 102 5.85 4.74 -2.03
CA LEU A 102 5.78 4.58 -3.49
C LEU A 102 6.38 3.24 -3.89
N VAL A 103 5.63 2.47 -4.66
CA VAL A 103 6.08 1.17 -5.17
C VAL A 103 5.90 1.13 -6.68
N TRP A 104 6.97 0.80 -7.39
CA TRP A 104 6.91 0.47 -8.82
C TRP A 104 6.58 -1.00 -8.98
N HIS A 105 5.51 -1.30 -9.70
CA HIS A 105 5.03 -2.67 -9.84
C HIS A 105 4.57 -2.99 -11.27
N CYS A 106 4.97 -4.15 -11.78
CA CYS A 106 4.47 -4.71 -13.04
C CYS A 106 3.52 -5.88 -12.75
N PRO A 107 2.18 -5.70 -12.90
CA PRO A 107 1.20 -6.76 -12.64
C PRO A 107 1.40 -8.03 -13.47
N GLU A 108 1.97 -7.89 -14.67
CA GLU A 108 2.15 -8.97 -15.65
C GLU A 108 3.40 -9.83 -15.40
N ARG A 109 4.33 -9.41 -14.54
CA ARG A 109 5.64 -10.07 -14.34
C ARG A 109 5.75 -10.83 -12.99
N ASN A 110 4.62 -11.23 -12.41
CA ASN A 110 4.51 -11.95 -11.13
C ASN A 110 4.17 -13.43 -11.30
#